data_AF-A0A251X838-F1
#
_entry.id   AF-A0A251X838-F1
#
_cell.length_a   1.000
_cell.length_b   1.000
_cell.length_c   1.000
_cell.angle_alpha   90.00
_cell.angle_beta   90.00
_cell.angle_gamma   90.00
#
_symmetry.space_group_name_H-M   'P 1'
#
loop_
_entity.id
_entity.type
_entity.pdbx_description
1 polymer ?
#
loop_
_entity_poly.entity_id
_entity_poly.type
_entity_poly.pdbx_seq_one_letter_code
_entity_poly.pdbx_strand_id
1 'polypeptide(L)'
;MEFPESFPSSTMDWKLMIPLLFILSVICSSAISYWFFSTALENMQQQQDQLKLQFEPVKVLLDALENDTLTAQQVHQQLGRVQERLLGEIQISRVNDTLLTQQIENLNKLNDKLMADLKAVLAHNDAVTAQLNNTHSIINDLVKLIDNKSQLIATMAPPGSVTAYAGMMDAETRKHLVQAGWLVCDGANYKTQDYPALYQAIGTVYGGNSKKGEFKVPDFRGVFLRGLDLGRQMDAKRQLGQYQGDMNRGHSHTADIRAAGEHAHLARTDVAGEHNHRLQAQGFWYTMKDKLERRSMTGDVNDFQEYWTTDAGAHGHKVTIDVAGSHRHELRMGDSGGEESRPKNYPVTYLIRF
;
A
#
# COMPACT_ATOMS: atom_id res chain seq x y z
N MET A 1 -16.98 32.95 -8.84
CA MET A 1 -15.66 33.61 -8.69
C MET A 1 -14.89 33.30 -9.97
N GLU A 2 -15.18 34.05 -11.02
CA GLU A 2 -14.48 33.97 -12.29
C GLU A 2 -13.19 34.79 -12.15
N PHE A 3 -12.04 34.16 -12.43
CA PHE A 3 -10.77 34.86 -12.58
C PHE A 3 -10.61 35.23 -14.05
N PRO A 4 -10.42 36.51 -14.40
CA PRO A 4 -10.11 36.90 -15.75
C PRO A 4 -8.59 36.94 -16.01
N GLU A 5 -8.30 36.81 -17.30
CA GLU A 5 -7.17 37.40 -18.05
C GLU A 5 -5.83 36.64 -18.13
N SER A 6 -5.74 35.94 -19.25
CA SER A 6 -4.54 35.69 -20.04
C SER A 6 -3.58 36.89 -20.12
N PHE A 7 -2.33 36.68 -19.75
CA PHE A 7 -1.22 37.56 -20.13
C PHE A 7 -0.93 37.42 -21.64
N PRO A 8 -0.79 38.52 -22.40
CA PRO A 8 -0.35 38.45 -23.79
C PRO A 8 1.15 38.10 -23.82
N SER A 9 1.48 36.92 -24.35
CA SER A 9 2.86 36.50 -24.60
C SER A 9 3.43 37.25 -25.81
N SER A 10 3.86 38.50 -25.64
CA SER A 10 4.78 39.13 -26.59
C SER A 10 6.22 38.67 -26.31
N THR A 11 6.44 37.36 -26.26
CA THR A 11 7.79 36.80 -26.31
C THR A 11 8.23 36.89 -27.76
N MET A 12 8.92 37.98 -28.10
CA MET A 12 9.66 38.07 -29.36
C MET A 12 10.56 36.83 -29.43
N ASP A 13 10.37 35.99 -30.45
CA ASP A 13 11.04 34.69 -30.57
C ASP A 13 12.54 34.89 -30.37
N TRP A 14 13.12 34.23 -29.37
CA TRP A 14 14.54 34.35 -29.04
C TRP A 14 15.43 34.01 -30.26
N LYS A 15 14.92 33.19 -31.18
CA LYS A 15 15.56 32.86 -32.46
C LYS A 15 15.70 34.08 -33.40
N LEU A 16 14.83 35.08 -33.27
CA LEU A 16 14.89 36.36 -34.00
C LEU A 16 15.64 37.45 -33.21
N MET A 17 15.67 37.38 -31.87
CA MET A 17 16.36 38.36 -31.03
C MET A 17 17.89 38.28 -31.14
N ILE A 18 18.46 37.07 -31.16
CA ILE A 18 19.91 36.87 -31.23
C ILE A 18 20.53 37.48 -32.51
N PRO A 19 20.00 37.23 -33.73
CA PRO A 19 20.56 37.86 -34.94
C PRO A 19 20.35 39.38 -34.98
N LEU A 20 19.24 39.90 -34.44
CA LEU A 20 19.00 41.35 -34.34
C LEU A 20 19.99 42.05 -33.40
N LEU A 21 20.29 41.45 -32.25
CA LEU A 21 21.29 41.96 -31.32
C LEU A 21 22.71 41.92 -31.91
N PHE A 22 23.01 40.89 -32.71
CA PHE A 22 24.28 40.81 -33.44
C PHE A 22 24.40 41.91 -34.51
N ILE A 23 23.34 42.14 -35.31
CA ILE A 23 23.32 43.22 -36.31
C ILE A 23 23.46 44.59 -35.64
N LEU A 24 22.75 44.83 -34.54
CA LEU A 24 22.82 46.08 -33.79
C LEU A 24 24.23 46.29 -33.21
N SER A 25 24.86 45.23 -32.68
CA SER A 25 26.25 45.25 -32.23
C SER A 25 27.21 45.65 -33.35
N VAL A 26 27.09 45.06 -34.54
CA VAL A 26 27.96 45.38 -35.69
C VAL A 26 27.77 46.82 -36.15
N ILE A 27 26.53 47.33 -36.19
CA ILE A 27 26.23 48.72 -36.54
C ILE A 27 26.81 49.69 -35.49
N CYS A 28 26.63 49.40 -34.20
CA CYS A 28 27.19 50.21 -33.13
C CYS A 28 28.72 50.24 -33.17
N SER A 29 29.39 49.10 -33.37
CA SER A 29 30.84 49.04 -33.51
C SER A 29 31.31 49.85 -34.71
N SER A 30 30.61 49.77 -35.85
CA SER A 30 30.94 50.50 -37.06
C SER A 30 30.74 52.03 -36.89
N ALA A 31 29.69 52.45 -36.21
CA ALA A 31 29.42 53.86 -35.89
C ALA A 31 30.46 54.44 -34.91
N ILE A 32 30.86 53.66 -33.91
CA ILE A 32 31.93 54.04 -32.97
C ILE A 32 33.27 54.16 -33.71
N SER A 33 33.62 53.19 -34.57
CA SER A 33 34.83 53.25 -35.40
C SER A 33 34.83 54.47 -36.33
N TYR A 34 33.69 54.79 -36.95
CA TYR A 34 33.55 55.97 -37.80
C TYR A 34 33.73 57.26 -37.00
N TRP A 35 33.14 57.36 -35.80
CA TRP A 35 33.31 58.51 -34.92
C TRP A 35 34.77 58.72 -34.52
N PHE A 36 35.47 57.66 -34.11
CA PHE A 36 36.90 57.72 -33.81
C PHE A 36 37.72 58.14 -35.04
N PHE A 37 37.43 57.58 -36.22
CA PHE A 37 38.12 57.93 -37.45
C PHE A 37 37.90 59.40 -37.84
N SER A 38 36.66 59.89 -37.76
CA SER A 38 36.33 61.30 -38.06
C SER A 38 37.01 62.27 -37.10
N THR A 39 37.04 61.95 -35.80
CA THR A 39 37.74 62.75 -34.78
C THR A 39 39.25 62.76 -35.02
N ALA A 40 39.84 61.61 -35.38
CA ALA A 40 41.25 61.53 -35.73
C ALA A 40 41.58 62.35 -36.99
N LEU A 41 40.70 62.35 -37.99
CA LEU A 41 40.84 63.15 -39.20
C LEU A 41 40.79 64.65 -38.90
N GLU A 42 39.86 65.09 -38.06
CA GLU A 42 39.78 66.50 -37.61
C GLU A 42 41.04 66.92 -36.83
N ASN A 43 41.56 66.03 -35.99
CA ASN A 43 42.78 66.31 -35.22
C ASN A 43 44.02 66.39 -36.12
N MET A 44 44.13 65.52 -37.14
CA MET A 44 45.18 65.62 -38.15
C MET A 44 45.06 66.90 -38.99
N GLN A 45 43.83 67.30 -39.34
CA GLN A 45 43.58 68.55 -40.07
C GLN A 45 44.02 69.77 -39.24
N GLN A 46 43.70 69.79 -37.94
CA GLN A 46 44.16 70.83 -37.02
C GLN A 46 45.68 70.84 -36.87
N GLN A 47 46.33 69.68 -36.76
CA GLN A 47 47.79 69.59 -36.73
C GLN A 47 48.43 70.11 -38.03
N GLN A 48 47.85 69.79 -39.18
CA GLN A 48 48.31 70.30 -40.48
C GLN A 48 48.17 71.82 -40.58
N ASP A 49 47.06 72.38 -40.11
CA ASP A 49 46.81 73.82 -40.15
C ASP A 49 47.68 74.58 -39.12
N GLN A 50 47.96 73.99 -37.95
CA GLN A 50 48.95 74.49 -37.01
C GLN A 50 50.36 74.49 -37.62
N LEU A 51 50.74 73.42 -38.31
CA LEU A 51 52.03 73.34 -39.02
C LEU A 51 52.15 74.46 -40.06
N LYS A 52 51.12 74.69 -40.88
CA LYS A 52 51.09 75.78 -41.88
C LYS A 52 51.30 77.14 -41.23
N LEU A 53 50.60 77.42 -40.13
CA LEU A 53 50.76 78.67 -39.36
C LEU A 53 52.19 78.84 -38.81
N GLN A 54 52.89 77.76 -38.49
CA GLN A 54 54.28 77.80 -38.05
C GLN A 54 55.30 77.98 -39.18
N PHE A 55 54.94 77.64 -40.43
CA PHE A 55 55.77 77.89 -41.61
C PHE A 55 55.54 79.28 -42.25
N GLU A 56 54.44 79.97 -41.92
CA GLU A 56 54.17 81.34 -42.41
C GLU A 56 55.28 82.37 -42.06
N PRO A 57 55.87 82.38 -40.85
CA PRO A 57 57.03 83.24 -40.54
C PRO A 57 58.27 82.93 -41.39
N VAL A 58 58.46 81.67 -41.80
CA VAL A 58 59.57 81.24 -42.67
C VAL A 58 59.36 81.76 -44.10
N LYS A 59 58.11 81.75 -44.57
CA LYS A 59 57.71 82.30 -45.86
C LYS A 59 57.91 83.81 -45.92
N VAL A 60 57.52 84.54 -44.86
CA VAL A 60 57.80 85.98 -44.70
C VAL A 60 59.30 86.29 -44.64
N LEU A 61 60.10 85.41 -44.03
CA LEU A 61 61.56 85.54 -44.01
C LEU A 61 62.19 85.30 -45.39
N LEU A 62 61.68 84.34 -46.17
CA LEU A 62 62.10 84.10 -47.56
C LEU A 62 61.80 85.32 -48.45
N ASP A 63 60.59 85.89 -48.34
CA ASP A 63 60.17 87.08 -49.09
C ASP A 63 60.99 88.33 -48.71
N ALA A 64 61.47 88.42 -47.46
CA ALA A 64 62.32 89.52 -46.99
C ALA A 64 63.81 89.36 -47.38
N LEU A 65 64.27 88.12 -47.60
CA LEU A 65 65.59 87.76 -48.12
C LEU A 65 65.71 88.07 -49.62
N GLU A 66 64.61 87.88 -50.36
CA GLU A 66 64.48 88.23 -51.78
C GLU A 66 64.47 89.76 -52.01
N ASN A 67 64.17 90.55 -50.98
CA ASN A 67 64.11 92.01 -51.00
C ASN A 67 65.29 92.72 -50.27
N ASP A 68 66.35 91.99 -49.88
CA ASP A 68 67.61 92.54 -49.29
C ASP A 68 67.46 93.40 -48.01
N THR A 69 66.38 93.21 -47.23
CA THR A 69 66.08 94.05 -46.03
C THR A 69 66.54 93.46 -44.69
N LEU A 70 67.09 92.24 -44.67
CA LEU A 70 67.56 91.53 -43.47
C LEU A 70 69.04 91.17 -43.59
N THR A 71 69.80 91.33 -42.50
CA THR A 71 71.21 90.90 -42.49
C THR A 71 71.31 89.37 -42.37
N ALA A 72 72.32 88.75 -43.01
CA ALA A 72 72.53 87.29 -42.97
C ALA A 72 72.53 86.69 -41.55
N GLN A 73 72.95 87.47 -40.56
CA GLN A 73 73.00 87.07 -39.15
C GLN A 73 71.59 86.96 -38.51
N GLN A 74 70.64 87.81 -38.91
CA GLN A 74 69.23 87.76 -38.45
C GLN A 74 68.48 86.57 -39.05
N VAL A 75 68.74 86.26 -40.33
CA VAL A 75 68.20 85.07 -41.00
C VAL A 75 68.68 83.80 -40.30
N HIS A 76 69.98 83.69 -40.04
CA HIS A 76 70.56 82.53 -39.37
C HIS A 76 69.97 82.31 -37.97
N GLN A 77 69.75 83.39 -37.21
CA GLN A 77 69.16 83.32 -35.87
C GLN A 77 67.69 82.87 -35.91
N GLN A 78 66.90 83.33 -36.88
CA GLN A 78 65.50 82.92 -37.02
C GLN A 78 65.37 81.48 -37.52
N LEU A 79 66.21 81.08 -38.49
CA LEU A 79 66.26 79.69 -38.98
C LEU A 79 66.62 78.71 -37.85
N GLY A 80 67.56 79.09 -36.97
CA GLY A 80 67.89 78.32 -35.77
C GLY A 80 66.71 78.13 -34.81
N ARG A 81 65.91 79.17 -34.56
CA ARG A 81 64.71 79.08 -33.71
C ARG A 81 63.63 78.17 -34.31
N VAL A 82 63.45 78.23 -35.63
CA VAL A 82 62.51 77.36 -36.35
C VAL A 82 62.98 75.91 -36.26
N GLN A 83 64.27 75.66 -36.46
CA GLN A 83 64.86 74.34 -36.35
C GLN A 83 64.73 73.75 -34.92
N GLU A 84 64.93 74.55 -33.87
CA GLU A 84 64.73 74.11 -32.48
C GLU A 84 63.27 73.77 -32.18
N ARG A 85 62.31 74.58 -32.66
CA ARG A 85 60.88 74.28 -32.50
C ARG A 85 60.47 73.00 -33.24
N LEU A 86 60.92 72.84 -34.48
CA LEU A 86 60.64 71.65 -35.28
C LEU A 86 61.21 70.39 -34.62
N LEU A 87 62.42 70.46 -34.06
CA LEU A 87 63.03 69.36 -33.31
C LEU A 87 62.23 69.01 -32.05
N GLY A 88 61.71 70.02 -31.33
CA GLY A 88 60.85 69.81 -30.15
C GLY A 88 59.54 69.10 -30.49
N GLU A 89 58.86 69.52 -31.56
CA GLU A 89 57.61 68.89 -32.01
C GLU A 89 57.82 67.46 -32.53
N ILE A 90 58.90 67.22 -33.28
CA ILE A 90 59.29 65.87 -33.72
C ILE A 90 59.51 64.96 -32.51
N GLN A 91 60.14 65.45 -31.46
CA GLN A 91 60.37 64.67 -30.24
C GLN A 91 59.06 64.35 -29.50
N ILE A 92 58.13 65.30 -29.40
CA ILE A 92 56.80 65.07 -28.81
C ILE A 92 56.02 64.03 -29.63
N SER A 93 56.04 64.14 -30.96
CA SER A 93 55.39 63.16 -31.85
C SER A 93 55.94 61.76 -31.62
N ARG A 94 57.26 61.59 -31.53
CA ARG A 94 57.88 60.27 -31.25
C ARG A 94 57.45 59.69 -29.90
N VAL A 95 57.34 60.52 -28.86
CA VAL A 95 56.87 60.07 -27.54
C VAL A 95 55.42 59.62 -27.61
N ASN A 96 54.56 60.35 -28.32
CA ASN A 96 53.17 59.98 -28.54
C ASN A 96 53.04 58.66 -29.33
N ASP A 97 53.83 58.48 -30.40
CA ASP A 97 53.85 57.23 -31.18
C ASP A 97 54.26 56.03 -30.31
N THR A 98 55.24 56.23 -29.41
CA THR A 98 55.68 55.21 -28.46
C THR A 98 54.57 54.86 -27.47
N LEU A 99 53.87 55.86 -26.92
CA LEU A 99 52.74 55.65 -26.00
C LEU A 99 51.57 54.93 -26.68
N LEU A 100 51.23 55.32 -27.91
CA LEU A 100 50.17 54.69 -28.70
C LEU A 100 50.52 53.22 -28.99
N THR A 101 51.77 52.95 -29.34
CA THR A 101 52.27 51.58 -29.54
C THR A 101 52.12 50.74 -28.27
N GLN A 102 52.46 51.30 -27.10
CA GLN A 102 52.31 50.61 -25.81
C GLN A 102 50.84 50.33 -25.47
N GLN A 103 49.93 51.27 -25.79
CA GLN A 103 48.50 51.10 -25.60
C GLN A 103 47.94 49.98 -26.50
N ILE A 104 48.36 49.93 -27.76
CA ILE A 104 47.98 48.86 -28.71
C ILE A 104 48.47 47.51 -28.19
N GLU A 105 49.70 47.42 -27.70
CA GLU A 105 50.25 46.17 -27.15
C GLU A 105 49.46 45.70 -25.92
N ASN A 106 49.07 46.62 -25.03
CA ASN A 106 48.24 46.30 -23.86
C ASN A 106 46.84 45.82 -24.25
N LEU A 107 46.23 46.44 -25.27
CA LEU A 107 44.94 46.00 -25.82
C LEU A 107 45.03 44.61 -26.43
N ASN A 108 46.09 44.31 -27.19
CA ASN A 108 46.31 42.98 -27.75
C ASN A 108 46.46 41.92 -26.64
N LYS A 109 47.26 42.20 -25.60
CA LYS A 109 47.40 41.30 -24.44
C LYS A 109 46.07 41.06 -23.72
N LEU A 110 45.24 42.10 -23.57
CA LEU A 110 43.90 41.97 -22.98
C LEU A 110 42.98 41.11 -23.85
N ASN A 111 43.03 41.30 -25.18
CA ASN A 111 42.25 40.52 -26.13
C ASN A 111 42.67 39.04 -26.12
N ASP A 112 43.97 38.75 -26.11
CA ASP A 112 44.48 37.38 -26.03
C ASP A 112 44.03 36.70 -24.73
N LYS A 113 44.08 37.42 -23.61
CA LYS A 113 43.58 36.93 -22.32
C LYS A 113 42.08 36.64 -22.37
N LEU A 114 41.28 37.57 -22.91
CA LEU A 114 39.83 37.39 -23.04
C LEU A 114 39.49 36.18 -23.91
N MET A 115 40.21 35.98 -25.01
CA MET A 115 40.02 34.82 -25.89
C MET A 115 40.42 33.50 -25.22
N ALA A 116 41.47 33.50 -24.41
CA ALA A 116 41.86 32.35 -23.60
C ALA A 116 40.79 32.00 -22.55
N ASP A 117 40.28 33.00 -21.82
CA ASP A 117 39.22 32.83 -20.83
C ASP A 117 37.93 32.32 -21.48
N LEU A 118 37.53 32.87 -22.64
CA LEU A 118 36.37 32.41 -23.40
C LEU A 118 36.50 30.94 -23.82
N LYS A 119 37.68 30.52 -24.27
CA LYS A 119 37.95 29.13 -24.64
C LYS A 119 37.86 28.19 -23.43
N ALA A 120 38.33 28.65 -22.26
CA ALA A 120 38.21 27.89 -21.02
C ALA A 120 36.75 27.71 -20.59
N VAL A 121 35.93 28.77 -20.72
CA VAL A 121 34.48 28.69 -20.45
C VAL A 121 33.79 27.72 -21.41
N LEU A 122 34.14 27.76 -22.70
CA LEU A 122 33.57 26.83 -23.68
C LEU A 122 33.90 25.36 -23.33
N ALA A 123 35.15 25.07 -23.00
CA ALA A 123 35.56 23.73 -22.59
C ALA A 123 34.86 23.27 -21.30
N HIS A 124 34.63 24.18 -20.35
CA HIS A 124 33.85 23.88 -19.15
C HIS A 124 32.39 23.54 -19.50
N ASN A 125 31.75 24.30 -20.39
CA ASN A 125 30.39 24.04 -20.84
C ASN A 125 30.26 22.70 -21.56
N ASP A 126 31.24 22.32 -22.37
CA ASP A 126 31.29 21.01 -23.02
C ASP A 126 31.38 19.88 -21.98
N ALA A 127 32.22 20.05 -20.95
CA ALA A 127 32.34 19.09 -19.86
C ALA A 127 31.03 18.96 -19.05
N VAL A 128 30.36 20.08 -18.75
CA VAL A 128 29.04 20.08 -18.08
C VAL A 128 27.99 19.38 -18.94
N THR A 129 28.00 19.61 -20.26
CA THR A 129 27.08 18.94 -21.20
C THR A 129 27.31 17.42 -21.20
N ALA A 130 28.58 16.98 -21.19
CA ALA A 130 28.92 15.56 -21.09
C ALA A 130 28.42 14.94 -19.77
N GLN A 131 28.56 15.65 -18.65
CA GLN A 131 28.02 15.21 -17.35
C GLN A 131 26.50 15.10 -17.35
N LEU A 132 25.80 16.06 -17.97
CA LEU A 132 24.35 16.04 -18.09
C LEU A 132 23.86 14.82 -18.90
N ASN A 133 24.53 14.53 -20.01
CA ASN A 133 24.22 13.36 -20.84
C ASN A 133 24.43 12.04 -20.09
N ASN A 134 25.53 11.93 -19.33
CA ASN A 134 25.76 10.77 -18.48
C ASN A 134 24.67 10.61 -17.41
N THR A 135 24.29 11.71 -16.76
CA THR A 135 23.21 11.73 -15.76
C THR A 135 21.89 11.30 -16.36
N HIS A 136 21.56 11.77 -17.57
CA HIS A 136 20.36 11.36 -18.29
C HIS A 136 20.36 9.85 -18.59
N SER A 137 21.50 9.29 -19.00
CA SER A 137 21.65 7.85 -19.21
C SER A 137 21.39 7.06 -17.92
N ILE A 138 22.01 7.48 -16.81
CA ILE A 138 21.83 6.85 -15.49
C ILE A 138 20.35 6.87 -15.09
N ILE A 139 19.67 8.00 -15.25
CA ILE A 139 18.24 8.12 -14.94
C ILE A 139 17.42 7.14 -15.77
N ASN A 140 17.67 7.05 -17.07
CA ASN A 140 16.94 6.13 -17.95
C ASN A 140 17.17 4.66 -17.56
N ASP A 141 18.38 4.29 -17.15
CA ASP A 141 18.66 2.92 -16.71
C ASP A 141 18.02 2.60 -15.35
N LEU A 142 17.95 3.58 -14.44
CA LEU A 142 17.20 3.44 -13.19
C LEU A 142 15.70 3.25 -13.44
N VAL A 143 15.11 3.98 -14.39
CA VAL A 143 13.71 3.81 -14.79
C VAL A 143 13.45 2.39 -15.30
N LYS A 144 14.30 1.88 -16.20
CA LYS A 144 14.19 0.49 -16.69
C LYS A 144 14.29 -0.54 -15.56
N LEU A 145 15.17 -0.34 -14.58
CA LEU A 145 15.30 -1.21 -13.42
C LEU A 145 14.02 -1.23 -12.58
N ILE A 146 13.39 -0.07 -12.37
CA ILE A 146 12.12 0.06 -11.65
C ILE A 146 10.99 -0.64 -12.41
N ASP A 147 10.91 -0.46 -13.73
CA ASP A 147 9.91 -1.11 -14.57
C ASP A 147 10.05 -2.63 -14.53
N ASN A 148 11.28 -3.13 -14.70
CA ASN A 148 11.59 -4.56 -14.62
C ASN A 148 11.23 -5.15 -13.26
N LYS A 149 11.55 -4.45 -12.16
CA LYS A 149 11.18 -4.88 -10.81
C LYS A 149 9.66 -4.94 -10.64
N SER A 150 8.93 -3.95 -11.17
CA SER A 150 7.48 -3.89 -11.10
C SER A 150 6.83 -5.06 -11.87
N GLN A 151 7.35 -5.38 -13.06
CA GLN A 151 6.92 -6.54 -13.83
C GLN A 151 7.24 -7.87 -13.14
N LEU A 152 8.42 -8.00 -12.52
CA LEU A 152 8.80 -9.20 -11.77
C LEU A 152 7.87 -9.43 -10.57
N ILE A 153 7.54 -8.37 -9.81
CA ILE A 153 6.60 -8.48 -8.69
C ILE A 153 5.21 -8.90 -9.19
N ALA A 154 4.74 -8.34 -10.31
CA ALA A 154 3.45 -8.70 -10.90
C ALA A 154 3.39 -10.15 -11.39
N THR A 155 4.52 -10.72 -11.85
CA THR A 155 4.58 -12.14 -12.27
C THR A 155 4.67 -13.09 -11.07
N MET A 156 5.35 -12.72 -9.99
CA MET A 156 5.48 -13.57 -8.80
C MET A 156 4.22 -13.61 -7.93
N ALA A 157 3.53 -12.48 -7.79
CA ALA A 157 2.29 -12.36 -7.03
C ALA A 157 1.37 -11.36 -7.76
N PRO A 158 0.55 -11.80 -8.72
CA PRO A 158 -0.40 -10.92 -9.40
C PRO A 158 -1.42 -10.33 -8.40
N PRO A 159 -1.99 -9.14 -8.67
CA PRO A 159 -3.07 -8.59 -7.86
C PRO A 159 -4.20 -9.61 -7.65
N GLY A 160 -4.74 -9.65 -6.43
CA GLY A 160 -5.68 -10.69 -6.00
C GLY A 160 -5.02 -11.95 -5.42
N SER A 161 -3.69 -12.10 -5.52
CA SER A 161 -2.96 -13.20 -4.86
C SER A 161 -3.10 -13.09 -3.34
N VAL A 162 -3.37 -14.22 -2.70
CA VAL A 162 -3.52 -14.33 -1.25
C VAL A 162 -2.32 -15.07 -0.67
N THR A 163 -1.76 -14.57 0.43
CA THR A 163 -0.66 -15.21 1.16
C THR A 163 -0.91 -15.23 2.67
N ALA A 164 -0.25 -16.16 3.35
CA ALA A 164 -0.21 -16.24 4.80
C ALA A 164 0.88 -15.32 5.36
N TYR A 165 0.57 -14.62 6.44
CA TYR A 165 1.48 -13.72 7.14
C TYR A 165 1.49 -14.04 8.65
N ALA A 166 2.67 -14.37 9.15
CA ALA A 166 2.88 -14.79 10.54
C ALA A 166 3.32 -13.65 11.48
N GLY A 167 3.53 -12.44 10.96
CA GLY A 167 3.92 -11.28 11.76
C GLY A 167 2.78 -10.72 12.60
N MET A 168 3.13 -9.97 13.65
CA MET A 168 2.14 -9.26 14.47
C MET A 168 1.41 -8.19 13.66
N MET A 169 0.12 -8.00 13.93
CA MET A 169 -0.73 -7.11 13.15
C MET A 169 -1.10 -5.83 13.93
N ASP A 170 -0.12 -4.96 14.13
CA ASP A 170 -0.33 -3.62 14.68
C ASP A 170 -0.59 -2.56 13.58
N ALA A 171 -0.75 -1.30 13.98
CA ALA A 171 -1.03 -0.20 13.05
C ALA A 171 0.17 0.12 12.14
N GLU A 172 1.39 0.01 12.67
CA GLU A 172 2.62 0.29 11.93
C GLU A 172 2.88 -0.78 10.86
N THR A 173 2.72 -2.05 11.23
CA THR A 173 2.82 -3.19 10.33
C THR A 173 1.80 -3.09 9.20
N ARG A 174 0.56 -2.71 9.48
CA ARG A 174 -0.45 -2.45 8.43
C ARG A 174 0.02 -1.39 7.44
N LYS A 175 0.59 -0.29 7.93
CA LYS A 175 1.11 0.78 7.06
C LYS A 175 2.25 0.27 6.18
N HIS A 176 3.18 -0.50 6.74
CA HIS A 176 4.27 -1.11 5.99
C HIS A 176 3.77 -2.13 4.96
N LEU A 177 2.77 -2.94 5.29
CA LEU A 177 2.15 -3.88 4.34
C LEU A 177 1.49 -3.16 3.16
N VAL A 178 0.78 -2.06 3.41
CA VAL A 178 0.21 -1.23 2.34
C VAL A 178 1.31 -0.69 1.42
N GLN A 179 2.42 -0.18 1.98
CA GLN A 179 3.56 0.29 1.18
C GLN A 179 4.22 -0.84 0.38
N ALA A 180 4.19 -2.07 0.89
CA ALA A 180 4.66 -3.26 0.19
C ALA A 180 3.63 -3.83 -0.81
N GLY A 181 2.46 -3.21 -0.95
CA GLY A 181 1.42 -3.62 -1.90
C GLY A 181 0.46 -4.68 -1.39
N TRP A 182 0.28 -4.81 -0.08
CA TRP A 182 -0.59 -5.81 0.56
C TRP A 182 -1.68 -5.16 1.42
N LEU A 183 -2.89 -5.71 1.34
CA LEU A 183 -4.01 -5.41 2.24
C LEU A 183 -4.33 -6.65 3.09
N VAL A 184 -4.90 -6.42 4.27
CA VAL A 184 -5.39 -7.50 5.13
C VAL A 184 -6.74 -8.01 4.59
N CYS A 185 -6.95 -9.32 4.60
CA CYS A 185 -8.24 -9.93 4.26
C CYS A 185 -9.21 -9.86 5.45
N ASP A 186 -9.71 -8.67 5.76
CA ASP A 186 -10.59 -8.36 6.91
C ASP A 186 -12.01 -7.89 6.52
N GLY A 187 -12.39 -7.99 5.24
CA GLY A 187 -13.70 -7.55 4.73
C GLY A 187 -13.87 -6.03 4.56
N ALA A 188 -12.78 -5.25 4.68
CA ALA A 188 -12.82 -3.80 4.49
C ALA A 188 -13.30 -3.38 3.09
N ASN A 189 -13.93 -2.21 3.03
CA ASN A 189 -14.43 -1.60 1.79
C ASN A 189 -13.42 -0.56 1.29
N TYR A 190 -13.11 -0.61 -0.01
CA TYR A 190 -12.15 0.27 -0.66
C TYR A 190 -12.74 0.90 -1.92
N LYS A 191 -12.17 2.03 -2.36
CA LYS A 191 -12.52 2.66 -3.63
C LYS A 191 -11.80 1.98 -4.79
N THR A 192 -12.50 1.78 -5.90
CA THR A 192 -11.92 1.19 -7.12
C THR A 192 -10.81 2.04 -7.73
N GLN A 193 -10.79 3.34 -7.45
CA GLN A 193 -9.76 4.28 -7.92
C GLN A 193 -8.44 4.15 -7.14
N ASP A 194 -8.52 3.79 -5.85
CA ASP A 194 -7.33 3.66 -5.00
C ASP A 194 -6.57 2.36 -5.31
N TYR A 195 -7.29 1.31 -5.73
CA TYR A 195 -6.76 -0.03 -5.96
C TYR A 195 -7.31 -0.65 -7.27
N PRO A 196 -7.01 -0.06 -8.44
CA PRO A 196 -7.62 -0.46 -9.71
C PRO A 196 -7.21 -1.86 -10.16
N ALA A 197 -5.96 -2.28 -9.92
CA ALA A 197 -5.47 -3.59 -10.32
C ALA A 197 -6.08 -4.71 -9.46
N LEU A 198 -6.21 -4.50 -8.15
CA LEU A 198 -6.97 -5.41 -7.28
C LEU A 198 -8.43 -5.52 -7.70
N TYR A 199 -9.10 -4.39 -7.95
CA TYR A 199 -10.50 -4.40 -8.39
C TYR A 199 -10.67 -5.14 -9.71
N GLN A 200 -9.74 -4.99 -10.65
CA GLN A 200 -9.76 -5.76 -11.89
C GLN A 200 -9.65 -7.26 -11.63
N ALA A 201 -8.89 -7.69 -10.62
CA ALA A 201 -8.69 -9.09 -10.28
C ALA A 201 -9.89 -9.73 -9.55
N ILE A 202 -10.48 -9.05 -8.55
CA ILE A 202 -11.51 -9.65 -7.68
C ILE A 202 -12.92 -9.06 -7.87
N GLY A 203 -13.05 -7.93 -8.56
CA GLY A 203 -14.30 -7.24 -8.77
C GLY A 203 -15.06 -7.00 -7.45
N THR A 204 -16.32 -7.42 -7.43
CA THR A 204 -17.21 -7.33 -6.24
C THR A 204 -17.54 -8.71 -5.67
N VAL A 205 -16.72 -9.73 -5.94
CA VAL A 205 -16.93 -11.12 -5.48
C VAL A 205 -17.13 -11.19 -3.96
N TYR A 206 -16.43 -10.34 -3.20
CA TYR A 206 -16.50 -10.28 -1.73
C TYR A 206 -17.41 -9.14 -1.22
N GLY A 207 -18.19 -8.54 -2.12
CA GLY A 207 -19.09 -7.43 -1.83
C GLY A 207 -18.57 -6.07 -2.28
N GLY A 208 -19.28 -5.02 -1.86
CA GLY A 208 -19.09 -3.64 -2.30
C GLY A 208 -20.20 -3.18 -3.23
N ASN A 209 -20.02 -2.00 -3.84
CA ASN A 209 -21.01 -1.41 -4.74
C ASN A 209 -20.29 -0.79 -5.94
N SER A 210 -20.23 -1.54 -7.04
CA SER A 210 -19.58 -1.10 -8.28
C SER A 210 -20.15 0.20 -8.82
N LYS A 211 -21.46 0.46 -8.63
CA LYS A 211 -22.10 1.72 -9.05
C LYS A 211 -21.62 2.94 -8.25
N LYS A 212 -21.05 2.73 -7.06
CA LYS A 212 -20.43 3.77 -6.21
C LYS A 212 -18.91 3.78 -6.31
N GLY A 213 -18.32 2.98 -7.20
CA GLY A 213 -16.87 2.82 -7.30
C GLY A 213 -16.26 2.19 -6.04
N GLU A 214 -16.95 1.21 -5.45
CA GLU A 214 -16.52 0.53 -4.22
C GLU A 214 -16.48 -0.98 -4.38
N PHE A 215 -15.51 -1.62 -3.73
CA PHE A 215 -15.38 -3.08 -3.64
C PHE A 215 -14.85 -3.49 -2.26
N LYS A 216 -15.03 -4.76 -1.90
CA LYS A 216 -14.50 -5.31 -0.65
C LYS A 216 -13.38 -6.31 -0.89
N VAL A 217 -12.40 -6.31 0.02
CA VAL A 217 -11.47 -7.43 0.17
C VAL A 217 -12.18 -8.62 0.84
N PRO A 218 -11.66 -9.86 0.69
CA PRO A 218 -12.19 -11.00 1.42
C PRO A 218 -12.13 -10.79 2.94
N ASP A 219 -13.02 -11.43 3.69
CA ASP A 219 -12.87 -11.61 5.13
C ASP A 219 -12.52 -13.08 5.41
N PHE A 220 -11.24 -13.34 5.71
CA PHE A 220 -10.75 -14.70 5.96
C PHE A 220 -10.43 -14.97 7.43
N ARG A 221 -10.84 -14.06 8.33
CA ARG A 221 -10.64 -14.25 9.77
C ARG A 221 -11.44 -15.45 10.25
N GLY A 222 -10.75 -16.45 10.81
CA GLY A 222 -11.36 -17.68 11.28
C GLY A 222 -11.81 -18.65 10.17
N VAL A 223 -11.36 -18.46 8.91
CA VAL A 223 -11.79 -19.28 7.77
C VAL A 223 -10.62 -20.07 7.18
N PHE A 224 -10.84 -21.36 6.93
CA PHE A 224 -9.93 -22.18 6.13
C PHE A 224 -10.13 -21.94 4.63
N LEU A 225 -9.05 -21.72 3.91
CA LEU A 225 -9.09 -21.60 2.46
C LEU A 225 -9.13 -22.99 1.80
N ARG A 226 -10.03 -23.15 0.82
CA ARG A 226 -10.17 -24.36 0.00
C ARG A 226 -10.03 -23.99 -1.47
N GLY A 227 -9.37 -24.85 -2.24
CA GLY A 227 -9.28 -24.71 -3.69
C GLY A 227 -10.66 -24.80 -4.34
N LEU A 228 -10.90 -23.95 -5.34
CA LEU A 228 -12.11 -24.03 -6.17
C LEU A 228 -12.03 -25.25 -7.09
N ASP A 229 -13.16 -25.92 -7.32
CA ASP A 229 -13.21 -27.18 -8.09
C ASP A 229 -12.67 -27.05 -9.52
N LEU A 230 -12.94 -25.92 -10.18
CA LEU A 230 -12.49 -25.59 -11.54
C LEU A 230 -12.72 -26.73 -12.56
N GLY A 231 -13.81 -27.49 -12.40
CA GLY A 231 -14.23 -28.53 -13.35
C GLY A 231 -13.76 -29.94 -12.99
N ARG A 232 -13.07 -30.14 -11.86
CA ARG A 232 -12.64 -31.45 -11.36
C ARG A 232 -13.81 -32.35 -10.91
N GLN A 233 -15.00 -31.80 -10.70
CA GLN A 233 -16.23 -32.51 -10.29
C GLN A 233 -16.21 -33.11 -8.88
N MET A 234 -15.29 -32.68 -8.01
CA MET A 234 -15.29 -33.06 -6.60
C MET A 234 -16.20 -32.13 -5.78
N ASP A 235 -16.36 -30.89 -6.22
CA ASP A 235 -17.08 -29.84 -5.52
C ASP A 235 -17.72 -28.81 -6.48
N ALA A 236 -18.34 -29.33 -7.54
CA ALA A 236 -18.81 -28.56 -8.70
C ALA A 236 -19.87 -27.48 -8.39
N LYS A 237 -20.53 -27.56 -7.23
CA LYS A 237 -21.57 -26.58 -6.85
C LYS A 237 -21.00 -25.32 -6.19
N ARG A 238 -19.71 -25.31 -5.83
CA ARG A 238 -19.10 -24.16 -5.17
C ARG A 238 -18.67 -23.09 -6.14
N GLN A 239 -18.89 -21.85 -5.74
CA GLN A 239 -18.48 -20.66 -6.47
C GLN A 239 -17.37 -19.93 -5.69
N LEU A 240 -16.54 -19.20 -6.42
CA LEU A 240 -15.51 -18.34 -5.82
C LEU A 240 -16.16 -17.33 -4.86
N GLY A 241 -15.54 -17.10 -3.71
CA GLY A 241 -16.02 -16.14 -2.71
C GLY A 241 -17.16 -16.63 -1.82
N GLN A 242 -17.71 -17.83 -2.03
CA GLN A 242 -18.76 -18.36 -1.16
C GLN A 242 -18.23 -18.95 0.15
N TYR A 243 -18.72 -18.39 1.26
CA TYR A 243 -18.55 -18.94 2.60
C TYR A 243 -19.28 -20.28 2.75
N GLN A 244 -18.64 -21.22 3.43
CA GLN A 244 -19.24 -22.50 3.80
C GLN A 244 -19.02 -22.71 5.30
N GLY A 245 -20.11 -22.98 6.03
CA GLY A 245 -20.03 -23.39 7.43
C GLY A 245 -19.39 -24.77 7.59
N ASP A 246 -19.01 -25.10 8.82
CA ASP A 246 -18.52 -26.43 9.14
C ASP A 246 -19.64 -27.47 9.05
N MET A 247 -19.27 -28.70 8.72
CA MET A 247 -20.22 -29.80 8.59
C MET A 247 -19.52 -31.12 8.87
N ASN A 248 -20.05 -31.88 9.83
CA ASN A 248 -19.60 -33.24 10.08
C ASN A 248 -20.11 -34.17 8.98
N ARG A 249 -19.29 -35.15 8.60
CA ARG A 249 -19.76 -36.24 7.75
C ARG A 249 -20.81 -37.05 8.52
N GLY A 250 -21.95 -37.33 7.88
CA GLY A 250 -22.98 -38.19 8.45
C GLY A 250 -22.41 -39.54 8.87
N HIS A 251 -22.73 -39.98 10.08
CA HIS A 251 -22.27 -41.24 10.66
C HIS A 251 -23.28 -41.76 11.69
N SER A 252 -23.09 -43.00 12.14
CA SER A 252 -23.95 -43.69 13.12
C SER A 252 -23.15 -44.20 14.30
N HIS A 253 -23.79 -44.32 15.45
CA HIS A 253 -23.25 -44.96 16.66
C HIS A 253 -24.02 -46.24 16.99
N THR A 254 -23.31 -47.24 17.46
CA THR A 254 -23.91 -48.41 18.12
C THR A 254 -24.03 -48.12 19.61
N ALA A 255 -25.19 -48.42 20.20
CA ALA A 255 -25.43 -48.29 21.63
C ALA A 255 -26.04 -49.58 22.17
N ASP A 256 -25.52 -50.06 23.30
CA ASP A 256 -26.01 -51.26 23.98
C ASP A 256 -26.69 -50.87 25.30
N ILE A 257 -27.93 -51.29 25.49
CA ILE A 257 -28.66 -51.12 26.76
C ILE A 257 -28.64 -52.47 27.47
N ARG A 258 -27.94 -52.55 28.62
CA ARG A 258 -27.94 -53.75 29.45
C ARG A 258 -29.25 -53.83 30.24
N ALA A 259 -29.82 -55.04 30.33
CA ALA A 259 -31.03 -55.28 31.11
C ALA A 259 -30.80 -54.91 32.58
N ALA A 260 -31.76 -54.19 33.18
CA ALA A 260 -31.70 -53.74 34.58
C ALA A 260 -31.84 -54.88 35.61
N GLY A 261 -31.88 -56.14 35.16
CA GLY A 261 -32.17 -57.32 35.96
C GLY A 261 -33.67 -57.55 36.15
N GLU A 262 -34.06 -58.82 36.31
CA GLU A 262 -35.42 -59.17 36.73
C GLU A 262 -35.58 -58.84 38.23
N HIS A 263 -36.71 -58.24 38.60
CA HIS A 263 -37.08 -58.09 40.00
C HIS A 263 -38.51 -58.61 40.23
N ALA A 264 -38.72 -59.21 41.40
CA ALA A 264 -40.00 -59.74 41.83
C ALA A 264 -40.58 -58.89 42.95
N HIS A 265 -41.89 -58.66 42.91
CA HIS A 265 -42.62 -58.08 44.02
C HIS A 265 -43.15 -59.20 44.92
N LEU A 266 -42.97 -59.07 46.23
CA LEU A 266 -43.48 -60.03 47.20
C LEU A 266 -44.79 -59.51 47.80
N ALA A 267 -45.85 -60.30 47.74
CA ALA A 267 -47.02 -60.11 48.61
C ALA A 267 -47.22 -61.34 49.50
N ARG A 268 -47.77 -61.13 50.69
CA ARG A 268 -48.14 -62.17 51.64
C ARG A 268 -49.54 -61.88 52.17
N THR A 269 -50.35 -62.92 52.34
CA THR A 269 -51.57 -62.86 53.13
C THR A 269 -51.33 -63.55 54.48
N ASP A 270 -52.04 -63.11 55.51
CA ASP A 270 -52.10 -63.77 56.80
C ASP A 270 -53.04 -65.00 56.76
N VAL A 271 -52.93 -65.86 57.78
CA VAL A 271 -53.83 -67.01 57.98
C VAL A 271 -55.03 -66.52 58.78
N ALA A 272 -56.23 -66.67 58.22
CA ALA A 272 -57.49 -66.33 58.88
C ALA A 272 -58.56 -67.36 58.54
N GLY A 273 -59.58 -67.51 59.39
CA GLY A 273 -60.78 -68.30 59.09
C GLY A 273 -60.98 -69.57 59.92
N GLU A 274 -60.38 -69.68 61.11
CA GLU A 274 -60.81 -70.71 62.05
C GLU A 274 -62.26 -70.45 62.45
N HIS A 275 -63.14 -71.41 62.16
CA HIS A 275 -64.55 -71.33 62.51
C HIS A 275 -65.11 -72.73 62.78
N ASN A 276 -66.25 -72.74 63.47
CA ASN A 276 -67.06 -73.93 63.74
C ASN A 276 -68.51 -73.67 63.35
N HIS A 277 -69.28 -74.75 63.24
CA HIS A 277 -70.70 -74.68 62.91
C HIS A 277 -71.54 -75.17 64.09
N ARG A 278 -72.67 -74.49 64.33
CA ARG A 278 -73.65 -74.87 65.34
C ARG A 278 -74.67 -75.84 64.77
N LEU A 279 -74.89 -76.95 65.47
CA LEU A 279 -75.90 -77.94 65.10
C LEU A 279 -76.91 -78.09 66.24
N GLN A 280 -78.19 -78.25 65.88
CA GLN A 280 -79.28 -78.52 66.81
C GLN A 280 -79.93 -79.85 66.41
N ALA A 281 -79.93 -80.84 67.31
CA ALA A 281 -80.61 -82.11 67.09
C ALA A 281 -82.06 -82.02 67.62
N GLN A 282 -83.04 -82.45 66.82
CA GLN A 282 -84.43 -82.58 67.24
C GLN A 282 -84.88 -84.04 67.09
N GLY A 283 -85.28 -84.67 68.21
CA GLY A 283 -85.86 -86.01 68.24
C GLY A 283 -85.05 -87.05 69.01
N PHE A 284 -85.77 -88.01 69.59
CA PHE A 284 -85.23 -89.11 70.41
C PHE A 284 -84.45 -90.11 69.52
N TRP A 285 -83.13 -90.02 69.52
CA TRP A 285 -82.27 -91.01 68.87
C TRP A 285 -81.91 -92.11 69.87
N TYR A 286 -82.57 -93.26 69.79
CA TYR A 286 -82.03 -94.48 70.42
C TYR A 286 -80.82 -94.93 69.61
N THR A 287 -79.61 -94.71 70.13
CA THR A 287 -78.40 -95.23 69.50
C THR A 287 -77.79 -96.32 70.39
N MET A 288 -77.76 -97.55 69.87
CA MET A 288 -77.09 -98.70 70.48
C MET A 288 -75.67 -98.86 69.91
N LYS A 289 -74.88 -97.78 69.79
CA LYS A 289 -73.52 -97.87 69.23
C LYS A 289 -72.47 -97.03 69.96
N ASP A 290 -71.29 -97.63 70.05
CA ASP A 290 -70.12 -97.33 70.89
C ASP A 290 -69.44 -95.96 70.61
N LYS A 291 -68.76 -95.45 71.63
CA LYS A 291 -68.12 -94.13 71.76
C LYS A 291 -67.02 -93.85 70.73
N LEU A 292 -66.51 -94.86 70.02
CA LEU A 292 -65.38 -94.73 69.09
C LEU A 292 -65.72 -94.14 67.70
N GLU A 293 -66.99 -94.08 67.30
CA GLU A 293 -67.38 -93.49 66.00
C GLU A 293 -67.64 -91.96 66.08
N ARG A 294 -67.58 -91.35 67.27
CA ARG A 294 -67.91 -89.92 67.50
C ARG A 294 -66.69 -88.99 67.44
N ARG A 295 -65.95 -88.97 66.33
CA ARG A 295 -64.77 -88.09 66.14
C ARG A 295 -65.10 -86.62 65.81
N SER A 296 -66.37 -86.24 65.70
CA SER A 296 -66.80 -84.91 65.22
C SER A 296 -67.71 -84.14 66.19
N MET A 297 -67.81 -84.58 67.46
CA MET A 297 -68.65 -83.95 68.49
C MET A 297 -67.90 -83.91 69.82
N THR A 298 -67.92 -82.77 70.52
CA THR A 298 -67.06 -82.50 71.70
C THR A 298 -67.56 -83.07 73.04
N GLY A 299 -68.57 -83.97 73.06
CA GLY A 299 -69.06 -84.56 74.31
C GLY A 299 -70.27 -85.50 74.15
N ASP A 300 -70.67 -86.19 75.23
CA ASP A 300 -71.96 -86.91 75.33
C ASP A 300 -73.10 -85.90 75.51
N VAL A 301 -74.20 -86.02 74.75
CA VAL A 301 -75.29 -85.01 74.68
C VAL A 301 -76.63 -85.58 75.19
N ASN A 302 -77.41 -84.76 75.91
CA ASN A 302 -78.80 -85.02 76.32
C ASN A 302 -79.77 -84.00 75.67
N ASP A 303 -81.07 -84.33 75.67
CA ASP A 303 -82.13 -83.57 74.99
C ASP A 303 -82.14 -82.05 75.30
N PHE A 304 -82.39 -81.25 74.26
CA PHE A 304 -82.48 -79.78 74.24
C PHE A 304 -81.17 -78.97 74.39
N GLN A 305 -80.00 -79.57 74.19
CA GLN A 305 -78.72 -78.84 74.22
C GLN A 305 -78.16 -78.53 72.81
N GLU A 306 -77.64 -77.31 72.62
CA GLU A 306 -76.87 -76.91 71.44
C GLU A 306 -75.45 -77.50 71.51
N TYR A 307 -74.90 -77.94 70.36
CA TYR A 307 -73.49 -78.36 70.29
C TYR A 307 -72.79 -77.79 69.06
N TRP A 308 -71.46 -77.75 69.15
CA TRP A 308 -70.56 -77.25 68.12
C TRP A 308 -69.75 -78.41 67.54
N THR A 309 -69.47 -78.36 66.23
CA THR A 309 -68.46 -79.22 65.63
C THR A 309 -67.08 -78.88 66.21
N THR A 310 -66.10 -79.79 66.11
CA THR A 310 -64.70 -79.43 66.35
C THR A 310 -64.25 -78.33 65.40
N ASP A 311 -63.44 -77.38 65.86
CA ASP A 311 -62.87 -76.34 64.99
C ASP A 311 -62.14 -76.97 63.81
N ALA A 312 -62.37 -76.43 62.61
CA ALA A 312 -61.77 -76.94 61.39
C ALA A 312 -61.03 -75.83 60.64
N GLY A 313 -59.71 -75.99 60.60
CA GLY A 313 -58.86 -75.61 59.47
C GLY A 313 -58.58 -74.11 59.28
N ALA A 314 -57.73 -73.55 60.15
CA ALA A 314 -56.94 -72.39 59.75
C ALA A 314 -56.18 -72.74 58.46
N HIS A 315 -56.54 -72.12 57.35
CA HIS A 315 -55.90 -72.34 56.07
C HIS A 315 -55.43 -71.01 55.49
N GLY A 316 -54.29 -71.05 54.81
CA GLY A 316 -53.74 -69.91 54.09
C GLY A 316 -53.86 -70.14 52.59
N HIS A 317 -54.05 -69.06 51.84
CA HIS A 317 -53.91 -69.10 50.39
C HIS A 317 -52.47 -68.72 50.00
N LYS A 318 -51.86 -69.52 49.12
CA LYS A 318 -50.62 -69.12 48.47
C LYS A 318 -50.96 -68.16 47.33
N VAL A 319 -50.53 -66.90 47.45
CA VAL A 319 -50.58 -65.94 46.34
C VAL A 319 -49.25 -66.03 45.59
N THR A 320 -49.30 -66.37 44.31
CA THR A 320 -48.16 -66.26 43.39
C THR A 320 -48.37 -64.99 42.57
N ILE A 321 -47.38 -64.09 42.57
CA ILE A 321 -47.36 -62.95 41.65
C ILE A 321 -46.34 -63.28 40.56
N ASP A 322 -46.77 -63.25 39.30
CA ASP A 322 -45.90 -63.47 38.15
C ASP A 322 -44.91 -62.31 37.97
N VAL A 323 -43.81 -62.58 37.26
CA VAL A 323 -42.75 -61.60 37.01
C VAL A 323 -43.33 -60.36 36.33
N ALA A 324 -42.85 -59.17 36.73
CA ALA A 324 -43.29 -57.91 36.16
C ALA A 324 -43.19 -57.94 34.63
N GLY A 325 -44.30 -57.59 33.94
CA GLY A 325 -44.40 -57.61 32.49
C GLY A 325 -43.45 -56.64 31.79
N SER A 326 -43.48 -56.63 30.45
CA SER A 326 -42.57 -55.82 29.63
C SER A 326 -42.60 -54.33 29.96
N HIS A 327 -41.43 -53.74 30.21
CA HIS A 327 -41.24 -52.28 30.34
C HIS A 327 -40.22 -51.75 29.31
N ARG A 328 -40.13 -50.41 29.20
CA ARG A 328 -39.25 -49.72 28.26
C ARG A 328 -38.28 -48.79 29.00
N HIS A 329 -37.10 -48.60 28.43
CA HIS A 329 -36.13 -47.60 28.84
C HIS A 329 -36.03 -46.49 27.78
N GLU A 330 -35.83 -45.27 28.22
CA GLU A 330 -35.52 -44.13 27.36
C GLU A 330 -34.00 -44.02 27.19
N LEU A 331 -33.50 -44.02 25.95
CA LEU A 331 -32.11 -43.71 25.63
C LEU A 331 -32.02 -42.21 25.31
N ARG A 332 -31.29 -41.46 26.13
CA ARG A 332 -30.97 -40.04 25.87
C ARG A 332 -29.52 -39.92 25.45
N MET A 333 -29.28 -39.34 24.27
CA MET A 333 -27.95 -38.99 23.79
C MET A 333 -27.79 -37.47 23.94
N GLY A 334 -26.74 -37.04 24.64
CA GLY A 334 -26.37 -35.63 24.74
C GLY A 334 -25.41 -35.21 23.64
N ASP A 335 -25.22 -33.91 23.50
CA ASP A 335 -24.24 -33.34 22.57
C ASP A 335 -22.81 -33.64 23.04
N SER A 336 -21.91 -33.93 22.09
CA SER A 336 -20.49 -34.13 22.36
C SER A 336 -19.67 -33.42 21.28
N GLY A 337 -18.79 -32.50 21.70
CA GLY A 337 -17.97 -31.69 20.81
C GLY A 337 -17.85 -30.24 21.26
N GLY A 338 -17.14 -29.44 20.47
CA GLY A 338 -17.13 -27.98 20.59
C GLY A 338 -18.02 -27.32 19.53
N GLU A 339 -18.03 -25.99 19.49
CA GLU A 339 -18.87 -25.20 18.57
C GLU A 339 -18.45 -25.27 17.09
N GLU A 340 -17.26 -25.79 16.77
CA GLU A 340 -16.74 -25.84 15.39
C GLU A 340 -15.97 -27.13 15.16
N SER A 341 -16.29 -27.81 14.05
CA SER A 341 -15.50 -28.93 13.55
C SER A 341 -14.26 -28.46 12.79
N ARG A 342 -13.08 -28.58 13.43
CA ARG A 342 -11.81 -28.11 12.84
C ARG A 342 -10.64 -29.10 13.04
N PRO A 343 -9.72 -29.20 12.06
CA PRO A 343 -8.45 -29.88 12.27
C PRO A 343 -7.52 -29.06 13.17
N LYS A 344 -6.43 -29.68 13.63
CA LYS A 344 -5.30 -28.95 14.24
C LYS A 344 -4.84 -27.85 13.26
N ASN A 345 -4.73 -26.63 13.76
CA ASN A 345 -4.40 -25.47 12.93
C ASN A 345 -3.46 -24.52 13.68
N TYR A 346 -2.77 -23.67 12.91
CA TYR A 346 -1.95 -22.57 13.41
C TYR A 346 -2.43 -21.29 12.73
N PRO A 347 -2.97 -20.30 13.47
CA PRO A 347 -3.56 -19.12 12.86
C PRO A 347 -2.48 -18.19 12.30
N VAL A 348 -2.77 -17.66 11.12
CA VAL A 348 -1.96 -16.66 10.41
C VAL A 348 -2.90 -15.60 9.85
N THR A 349 -2.38 -14.40 9.61
CA THR A 349 -3.16 -13.37 8.92
C THR A 349 -3.11 -13.61 7.42
N TYR A 350 -4.24 -13.54 6.73
CA TYR A 350 -4.24 -13.56 5.27
C TYR A 350 -4.11 -12.15 4.72
N LEU A 351 -3.21 -12.00 3.76
CA LEU A 351 -2.99 -10.77 3.01
C LEU A 351 -3.36 -10.97 1.54
N ILE A 352 -3.82 -9.92 0.89
CA ILE A 352 -4.11 -9.87 -0.54
C ILE A 352 -3.28 -8.79 -1.22
N ARG A 353 -2.65 -9.15 -2.35
CA ARG A 353 -1.84 -8.23 -3.15
C ARG A 353 -2.74 -7.29 -3.96
N PHE A 354 -2.45 -5.98 -3.99
CA PHE A 354 -3.26 -5.00 -4.73
C PHE A 354 -2.61 -4.29 -5.92
#